data_AF-A0A8H7QTR6-F1
#
_entry.id   AF-A0A8H7QTR6-F1
#
_cell.length_a   1.000
_cell.length_b   1.000
_cell.length_c   1.000
_cell.angle_alpha   90.00
_cell.angle_beta   90.00
_cell.angle_gamma   90.00
#
_symmetry.space_group_name_H-M   'P 1'
#
loop_
_entity.id
_entity.type
_entity.pdbx_description
1 polymer ?
#
loop_
_entity_poly.entity_id
_entity_poly.type
_entity_poly.pdbx_seq_one_letter_code
_entity_poly.pdbx_strand_id
1 'polypeptide(L)'
;MKRGVKDSNLKGAKARKQYLGDVRISKGERPNKISKSTKSDIARQLCTDRLDSPKGMQEHLRMEGVDMSLSGIRKGLKKRGFNAKRKIKRNFFSKDNKAERYAWAKKYRNYTLIDWRQWVISDETRVNM
;
A
#
# COMPACT_ATOMS: atom_id res chain seq x y z
N MET A 1 52.85 9.58 -2.58
CA MET A 1 52.68 9.44 -4.05
C MET A 1 51.20 9.60 -4.42
N LYS A 2 50.81 10.68 -5.09
CA LYS A 2 49.44 10.84 -5.62
C LYS A 2 49.32 10.06 -6.92
N ARG A 3 48.40 9.09 -7.00
CA ARG A 3 48.12 8.33 -8.23
C ARG A 3 47.61 9.31 -9.30
N GLY A 4 48.41 9.51 -10.36
CA GLY A 4 48.03 10.33 -11.51
C GLY A 4 46.79 9.77 -12.21
N VAL A 5 45.85 10.65 -12.55
CA VAL A 5 44.65 10.29 -13.31
C VAL A 5 45.08 9.97 -14.75
N LYS A 6 44.80 8.75 -15.23
CA LYS A 6 45.13 8.30 -16.60
C LYS A 6 44.45 9.21 -17.66
N ASP A 7 45.16 9.57 -18.73
CA ASP A 7 44.69 10.50 -19.78
C ASP A 7 43.38 10.11 -20.47
N SER A 8 43.08 8.81 -20.52
CA SER A 8 41.80 8.29 -21.03
C SER A 8 40.60 8.77 -20.22
N ASN A 9 40.74 8.91 -18.89
CA ASN A 9 39.68 9.45 -18.03
C ASN A 9 39.46 10.94 -18.27
N LEU A 10 40.52 11.68 -18.63
CA LEU A 10 40.46 13.12 -18.89
C LEU A 10 39.74 13.41 -20.22
N LYS A 11 40.00 12.62 -21.27
CA LYS A 11 39.27 12.71 -22.55
C LYS A 11 37.78 12.42 -22.37
N GLY A 12 37.43 11.37 -21.64
CA GLY A 12 36.03 11.06 -21.32
C GLY A 12 35.35 12.14 -20.49
N ALA A 13 36.06 12.78 -19.56
CA ALA A 13 35.50 13.87 -18.74
C ALA A 13 35.23 15.15 -19.55
N LYS A 14 36.13 15.51 -20.47
CA LYS A 14 35.96 16.66 -21.37
C LYS A 14 34.76 16.47 -22.31
N ALA A 15 34.65 15.28 -22.92
CA ALA A 15 33.50 14.94 -23.77
C ALA A 15 32.18 14.98 -22.99
N ARG A 16 32.15 14.43 -21.76
CA ARG A 16 30.95 14.51 -20.89
C ARG A 16 30.55 15.95 -20.59
N LYS A 17 31.50 16.83 -20.26
CA LYS A 17 31.21 18.25 -19.97
C LYS A 17 30.69 19.01 -21.21
N GLN A 18 31.21 18.69 -22.40
CA GLN A 18 30.83 19.33 -23.65
C GLN A 18 29.41 18.95 -24.10
N TYR A 19 29.01 17.67 -23.97
CA TYR A 19 27.74 17.18 -24.49
C TYR A 19 26.62 17.04 -23.45
N LEU A 20 26.94 16.75 -22.18
CA LEU A 20 25.94 16.56 -21.09
C LEU A 20 25.90 17.73 -20.10
N GLY A 21 26.80 18.72 -20.19
CA GLY A 21 26.87 19.82 -19.22
C GLY A 21 27.09 19.34 -17.79
N ASP A 22 26.51 20.05 -16.81
CA ASP A 22 26.55 19.71 -15.37
C ASP A 22 25.47 18.71 -14.94
N VAL A 23 24.98 17.87 -15.86
CA VAL A 23 23.98 16.85 -15.54
C VAL A 23 24.58 15.84 -14.56
N ARG A 24 24.00 15.80 -13.35
CA ARG A 24 24.33 14.78 -12.34
C ARG A 24 23.87 13.41 -12.82
N ILE A 25 24.79 12.65 -13.39
CA ILE A 25 24.55 11.23 -13.72
C ILE A 25 24.33 10.48 -12.41
N SER A 26 23.17 9.86 -12.25
CA SER A 26 22.91 9.00 -11.10
C SER A 26 23.88 7.80 -11.15
N LYS A 27 24.46 7.46 -10.00
CA LYS A 27 25.19 6.19 -9.89
C LYS A 27 24.15 5.09 -10.15
N GLY A 28 24.41 4.24 -11.16
CA GLY A 28 23.48 3.20 -11.58
C GLY A 28 22.95 2.40 -10.39
N GLU A 29 21.63 2.26 -10.31
CA GLU A 29 21.00 1.47 -9.26
C GLU A 29 21.10 -0.02 -9.60
N ARG A 30 21.10 -0.87 -8.57
CA ARG A 30 20.99 -2.32 -8.77
C ARG A 30 19.63 -2.62 -9.43
N PRO A 31 19.59 -3.48 -10.46
CA PRO A 31 18.34 -3.87 -11.07
C PRO A 31 17.38 -4.46 -10.04
N ASN A 32 16.11 -4.08 -10.16
CA ASN A 32 15.06 -4.55 -9.27
C ASN A 32 14.87 -6.06 -9.45
N LYS A 33 14.79 -6.80 -8.34
CA LYS A 33 14.48 -8.24 -8.35
C LYS A 33 13.10 -8.59 -8.93
N ILE A 34 12.15 -7.64 -8.90
CA ILE A 34 10.77 -7.84 -9.36
C ILE A 34 10.52 -6.95 -10.59
N SER A 35 9.90 -7.55 -11.61
CA SER A 35 9.42 -6.86 -12.81
C SER A 35 8.38 -5.78 -12.48
N LYS A 36 8.15 -4.84 -13.40
CA LYS A 36 7.07 -3.84 -13.22
C LYS A 36 5.69 -4.51 -13.15
N SER A 37 5.46 -5.53 -13.97
CA SER A 37 4.20 -6.29 -14.06
C SER A 37 3.85 -6.97 -12.76
N THR A 38 4.77 -7.80 -12.23
CA THR A 38 4.60 -8.53 -10.96
C THR A 38 4.34 -7.56 -9.80
N LYS A 39 5.02 -6.41 -9.77
CA LYS A 39 4.73 -5.39 -8.74
C LYS A 39 3.31 -4.84 -8.85
N SER A 40 2.80 -4.62 -10.07
CA SER A 40 1.42 -4.16 -10.27
C SER A 40 0.40 -5.21 -9.85
N ASP A 41 0.67 -6.48 -10.16
CA ASP A 41 -0.22 -7.56 -9.78
C ASP A 41 -0.29 -7.72 -8.26
N ILE A 42 0.85 -7.66 -7.58
CA ILE A 42 0.92 -7.62 -6.11
C ILE A 42 0.05 -6.51 -5.52
N ALA A 43 0.12 -5.29 -6.09
CA ALA A 43 -0.69 -4.18 -5.61
C ALA A 43 -2.19 -4.46 -5.78
N ARG A 44 -2.59 -5.06 -6.91
CA ARG A 44 -3.97 -5.48 -7.16
C ARG A 44 -4.41 -6.55 -6.17
N GLN A 45 -3.57 -7.55 -5.89
CA GLN A 45 -3.87 -8.62 -4.94
C GLN A 45 -4.03 -8.09 -3.50
N LEU A 46 -3.22 -7.10 -3.10
CA LEU A 46 -3.37 -6.42 -1.81
C LEU A 46 -4.66 -5.60 -1.72
N CYS A 47 -5.05 -4.90 -2.79
CA CYS A 47 -6.28 -4.11 -2.82
C CYS A 47 -7.55 -4.97 -2.87
N THR A 48 -7.44 -6.21 -3.35
CA THR A 48 -8.57 -7.16 -3.45
C THR A 48 -8.65 -8.11 -2.24
N ASP A 49 -7.90 -7.83 -1.17
CA ASP A 49 -7.80 -8.65 0.06
C ASP A 49 -7.45 -10.13 -0.21
N ARG A 50 -6.75 -10.43 -1.32
CA ARG A 50 -6.26 -11.79 -1.61
C ARG A 50 -4.96 -12.10 -0.88
N LEU A 51 -4.18 -11.07 -0.56
CA LEU A 51 -2.96 -11.17 0.22
C LEU A 51 -3.09 -10.28 1.46
N ASP A 52 -3.17 -10.89 2.63
CA ASP A 52 -3.41 -10.16 3.89
C ASP A 52 -2.12 -9.64 4.55
N SER A 53 -0.95 -10.15 4.16
CA SER A 53 0.29 -9.86 4.87
C SER A 53 1.54 -9.88 3.97
N PRO A 54 2.62 -9.18 4.37
CA PRO A 54 3.93 -9.31 3.73
C PRO A 54 4.47 -10.74 3.70
N LYS A 55 4.03 -11.60 4.63
CA LYS A 55 4.40 -13.03 4.66
C LYS A 55 3.66 -13.80 3.56
N GLY A 56 2.36 -13.57 3.40
CA GLY A 56 1.58 -14.13 2.29
C GLY A 56 2.14 -13.70 0.93
N MET A 57 2.58 -12.44 0.82
CA MET A 57 3.29 -11.97 -0.37
C MET A 57 4.60 -12.68 -0.62
N GLN A 58 5.37 -12.99 0.43
CA GLN A 58 6.64 -13.71 0.28
C GLN A 58 6.40 -15.12 -0.26
N GLU A 59 5.39 -15.80 0.28
CA GLU A 59 4.98 -17.13 -0.20
C GLU A 59 4.53 -17.07 -1.66
N HIS A 60 3.72 -16.08 -2.01
CA HIS A 60 3.26 -15.86 -3.38
C HIS A 60 4.42 -15.61 -4.36
N LEU A 61 5.33 -14.70 -4.00
CA LEU A 61 6.53 -14.44 -4.79
C LEU A 61 7.42 -15.68 -4.94
N ARG A 62 7.49 -16.52 -3.90
CA ARG A 62 8.24 -17.77 -3.95
C ARG A 62 7.63 -18.78 -4.93
N MET A 63 6.30 -18.87 -4.98
CA MET A 63 5.58 -19.69 -5.98
C MET A 63 5.83 -19.19 -7.40
N GLU A 64 5.98 -17.87 -7.59
CA GLU A 64 6.35 -17.27 -8.87
C GLU A 64 7.87 -17.36 -9.20
N GLY A 65 8.67 -18.03 -8.35
CA GLY A 65 10.11 -18.22 -8.55
C GLY A 65 10.97 -17.04 -8.12
N VAL A 66 10.42 -16.05 -7.41
CA VAL A 66 11.14 -14.86 -6.95
C VAL A 66 11.44 -14.96 -5.45
N ASP A 67 12.71 -15.12 -5.11
CA ASP A 67 13.14 -15.06 -3.71
C ASP A 67 13.44 -13.62 -3.24
N MET A 68 12.63 -13.17 -2.28
CA MET A 68 12.75 -11.86 -1.65
C MET A 68 12.61 -11.96 -0.14
N SER A 69 13.45 -11.20 0.58
CA SER A 69 13.31 -11.07 2.02
C SER A 69 12.08 -10.24 2.40
N LEU A 70 11.50 -10.55 3.57
CA LEU A 70 10.39 -9.77 4.14
C LEU A 70 10.72 -8.27 4.28
N SER A 71 11.98 -7.93 4.60
CA SER A 71 12.42 -6.55 4.69
C SER A 71 12.40 -5.83 3.34
N GLY A 72 12.79 -6.52 2.26
CA GLY A 72 12.68 -6.02 0.89
C GLY A 72 11.23 -5.78 0.48
N ILE A 73 10.35 -6.73 0.80
CA ILE A 73 8.91 -6.62 0.55
C ILE A 73 8.33 -5.41 1.27
N ARG A 74 8.55 -5.27 2.58
CA ARG A 74 8.05 -4.14 3.37
C ARG A 74 8.53 -2.79 2.84
N LYS A 75 9.81 -2.68 2.44
CA LYS A 75 10.34 -1.46 1.81
C LYS A 75 9.66 -1.17 0.48
N GLY A 76 9.44 -2.20 -0.35
CA GLY A 76 8.72 -2.08 -1.61
C GLY A 76 7.28 -1.60 -1.45
N LEU A 77 6.57 -2.13 -0.45
CA LEU A 77 5.22 -1.70 -0.09
C LEU A 77 5.19 -0.24 0.37
N LYS A 78 6.09 0.14 1.29
CA LYS A 78 6.19 1.52 1.78
C LYS A 78 6.50 2.51 0.65
N LYS A 79 7.40 2.16 -0.28
CA LYS A 79 7.72 2.99 -1.46
C LYS A 79 6.50 3.21 -2.36
N ARG A 80 5.52 2.30 -2.32
CA ARG A 80 4.25 2.39 -3.06
C ARG A 80 3.11 3.04 -2.28
N GLY A 81 3.35 3.49 -1.04
CA GLY A 81 2.34 4.12 -0.20
C GLY A 81 1.47 3.14 0.61
N PHE A 82 1.76 1.84 0.58
CA PHE A 82 1.06 0.89 1.45
C PHE A 82 1.56 1.00 2.88
N ASN A 83 0.64 1.27 3.80
CA ASN A 83 0.90 1.37 5.22
C ASN A 83 0.15 0.28 5.98
N ALA A 84 0.80 -0.31 6.98
CA ALA A 84 0.14 -1.25 7.87
C ALA A 84 -0.81 -0.49 8.79
N LYS A 85 -2.07 -0.96 8.88
CA LYS A 85 -3.07 -0.41 9.80
C LYS A 85 -3.75 -1.56 10.55
N ARG A 86 -3.93 -1.41 11.86
CA ARG A 86 -4.74 -2.34 12.64
C ARG A 86 -6.20 -2.20 12.18
N LYS A 87 -6.83 -3.32 11.79
CA LYS A 87 -8.26 -3.35 11.46
C LYS A 87 -9.06 -2.96 12.72
N ILE A 88 -10.02 -2.04 12.56
CA ILE A 88 -10.92 -1.62 13.64
C ILE A 88 -11.84 -2.80 13.97
N LYS A 89 -11.98 -3.16 15.26
CA LYS A 89 -12.94 -4.16 15.69
C LYS A 89 -14.34 -3.65 15.39
N ARG A 90 -15.05 -4.36 14.52
CA ARG A 90 -16.46 -4.09 14.18
C ARG A 90 -17.27 -5.31 14.56
N ASN A 91 -18.53 -5.10 14.94
CA ASN A 91 -19.46 -6.20 15.14
C ASN A 91 -19.66 -6.92 13.81
N PHE A 92 -19.74 -8.24 13.87
CA PHE A 92 -19.99 -9.04 12.69
C PHE A 92 -21.42 -8.80 12.19
N PHE A 93 -21.59 -8.60 10.88
CA PHE A 93 -22.89 -8.53 10.24
C PHE A 93 -23.01 -9.65 9.22
N SER A 94 -24.00 -10.52 9.43
CA SER A 94 -24.45 -11.47 8.41
C SER A 94 -24.97 -10.71 7.19
N LYS A 95 -25.14 -11.41 6.07
CA LYS A 95 -25.72 -10.82 4.85
C LYS A 95 -27.14 -10.31 5.14
N ASP A 96 -27.91 -11.06 5.90
CA ASP A 96 -29.31 -10.73 6.24
C ASP A 96 -29.39 -9.47 7.12
N ASN A 97 -28.56 -9.41 8.19
CA ASN A 97 -28.50 -8.23 9.05
C ASN A 97 -28.12 -6.95 8.27
N LYS A 98 -27.27 -7.07 7.23
CA LYS A 98 -26.94 -5.92 6.37
C LYS A 98 -28.12 -5.50 5.52
N ALA A 99 -28.87 -6.44 4.96
CA ALA A 99 -30.04 -6.17 4.13
C ALA A 99 -31.14 -5.47 4.94
N GLU A 100 -31.44 -5.98 6.15
CA GLU A 100 -32.44 -5.38 7.05
C GLU A 100 -32.05 -3.96 7.46
N ARG A 101 -30.80 -3.77 7.91
CA ARG A 101 -30.29 -2.43 8.27
C ARG A 101 -30.33 -1.47 7.09
N TYR A 102 -29.99 -1.94 5.89
CA TYR A 102 -30.04 -1.12 4.68
C TYR A 102 -31.48 -0.73 4.33
N ALA A 103 -32.41 -1.69 4.38
CA ALA A 103 -33.82 -1.42 4.13
C ALA A 103 -34.41 -0.42 5.13
N TRP A 104 -34.08 -0.58 6.43
CA TRP A 104 -34.45 0.36 7.48
C TRP A 104 -33.89 1.77 7.20
N ALA A 105 -32.59 1.89 6.94
CA ALA A 105 -31.97 3.18 6.64
C ALA A 105 -32.55 3.83 5.38
N LYS A 106 -32.89 3.05 4.36
CA LYS A 106 -33.53 3.55 3.14
C LYS A 106 -34.96 4.04 3.40
N LYS A 107 -35.74 3.32 4.22
CA LYS A 107 -37.11 3.68 4.59
C LYS A 107 -37.16 5.04 5.30
N TYR A 108 -36.21 5.29 6.21
CA TYR A 108 -36.17 6.49 7.03
C TYR A 108 -35.18 7.56 6.51
N ARG A 109 -34.63 7.42 5.30
CA ARG A 109 -33.61 8.32 4.73
C ARG A 109 -34.05 9.79 4.67
N ASN A 110 -35.32 10.02 4.39
CA ASN A 110 -35.88 11.36 4.17
C ASN A 110 -36.58 11.93 5.40
N TYR A 111 -36.47 11.28 6.56
CA TYR A 111 -37.09 11.78 7.79
C TYR A 111 -36.44 13.09 8.21
N THR A 112 -37.29 14.05 8.55
CA THR A 112 -36.88 15.37 9.04
C THR A 112 -36.69 15.36 10.56
N LEU A 113 -36.13 16.43 11.10
CA LEU A 113 -35.96 16.59 12.56
C LEU A 113 -37.29 16.49 13.32
N ILE A 114 -38.40 16.93 12.72
CA ILE A 114 -39.73 16.86 13.34
C ILE A 114 -40.19 15.42 13.44
N ASP A 115 -39.97 14.61 12.39
CA ASP A 115 -40.33 13.19 12.39
C ASP A 115 -39.54 12.41 13.44
N TRP A 116 -38.24 12.71 13.59
CA TRP A 116 -37.41 12.08 14.62
C TRP A 116 -37.78 12.49 16.04
N ARG A 117 -38.31 13.71 16.25
CA ARG A 117 -38.75 14.18 17.58
C ARG A 117 -39.91 13.39 18.16
N GLN A 118 -40.68 12.70 17.31
CA GLN A 118 -41.77 11.84 17.75
C GLN A 118 -41.28 10.48 18.28
N TRP A 119 -39.99 10.16 18.11
CA TRP A 119 -39.42 8.88 18.49
C TRP A 119 -38.74 8.98 19.85
N VAL A 120 -39.05 8.03 20.73
CA VAL A 120 -38.32 7.80 21.98
C VAL A 120 -37.48 6.54 21.80
N ILE A 121 -36.16 6.68 21.97
CA ILE A 121 -35.20 5.58 21.86
C ILE A 121 -34.57 5.37 23.23
N SER A 122 -34.65 4.15 23.76
CA SER A 122 -34.02 3.73 25.00
C SER A 122 -33.17 2.50 24.71
N ASP A 123 -31.97 2.45 25.29
CA ASP A 123 -31.09 1.28 25.25
C ASP A 123 -30.42 1.13 26.61
N GLU A 124 -30.24 -0.12 27.05
CA GLU A 124 -29.63 -0.42 28.35
C GLU A 124 -28.12 -0.56 28.19
N THR A 125 -27.36 0.08 29.09
CA THR A 125 -25.91 -0.10 29.15
C THR A 125 -25.49 -0.54 30.54
N ARG A 126 -24.58 -1.51 30.60
CA ARG A 126 -24.04 -1.99 31.87
C ARG A 126 -23.05 -0.95 32.42
N VAL A 127 -23.36 -0.39 33.59
CA VAL A 127 -22.45 0.45 34.38
C VAL A 127 -21.79 -0.44 35.44
N ASN A 128 -20.46 -0.54 35.40
CA ASN A 128 -19.70 -1.17 36.48
C ASN A 128 -19.27 -0.06 37.45
N MET A 129 -19.73 -0.15 38.69
CA MET A 129 -19.26 0.68 39.82
C MET A 129 -18.12 -0.03 40.56
#